data_AF-A0A662VZ32-F1
#
_entry.id   AF-A0A662VZ32-F1
#
_cell.length_a   1.000
_cell.length_b   1.000
_cell.length_c   1.000
_cell.angle_alpha   90.00
_cell.angle_beta   90.00
_cell.angle_gamma   90.00
#
_symmetry.space_group_name_H-M   'P 1'
#
loop_
_entity.id
_entity.type
_entity.pdbx_description
1 polymer ?
#
loop_
_entity_poly.entity_id
_entity_poly.type
_entity_poly.pdbx_seq_one_letter_code
_entity_poly.pdbx_strand_id
1 'polypeptide(L)' 'MGVEGLFVQIPIEIWDKIVEEEPECRHMHRFLEKYGFGRFAVLMVAAGLNDFQLKGKAEIAYWPKL' A
#
# COMPACT_ATOMS: atom_id res chain seq x y z
N MET A 1 -19.51 22.10 -7.29
CA MET A 1 -19.31 20.72 -6.81
C MET A 1 -18.13 20.75 -5.86
N GLY A 2 -18.31 20.32 -4.61
CA GLY A 2 -17.20 20.16 -3.67
C GLY A 2 -16.32 18.96 -4.06
N VAL A 3 -15.18 18.83 -3.39
CA VAL A 3 -14.19 17.76 -3.61
C VAL A 3 -14.79 16.36 -3.45
N GLU A 4 -15.86 16.24 -2.65
CA GLU A 4 -16.58 14.99 -2.38
C GLU A 4 -17.17 14.35 -3.64
N GLY A 5 -17.66 15.14 -4.59
CA GLY A 5 -18.22 14.62 -5.84
C GLY A 5 -17.17 14.22 -6.88
N LEU A 6 -15.89 14.55 -6.64
CA LEU A 6 -14.80 14.31 -7.58
C LEU A 6 -14.31 12.86 -7.50
N PHE A 7 -14.12 12.32 -6.30
CA PHE A 7 -13.60 10.96 -6.12
C PHE A 7 -14.56 9.87 -6.60
N VAL A 8 -15.88 10.12 -6.50
CA VAL A 8 -16.92 9.21 -7.01
C VAL A 8 -16.86 9.06 -8.54
N GLN A 9 -16.23 10.00 -9.25
CA GLN A 9 -16.07 9.93 -10.70
C GLN A 9 -14.87 9.08 -11.13
N ILE A 10 -13.99 8.70 -10.19
CA ILE A 10 -12.83 7.86 -10.49
C ILE A 10 -13.31 6.41 -10.57
N PRO A 11 -13.19 5.74 -11.73
CA PRO A 11 -13.54 4.34 -11.86
C PRO A 11 -12.66 3.48 -10.95
N ILE A 12 -13.23 2.41 -10.40
CA ILE A 12 -12.51 1.52 -9.49
C ILE A 12 -11.26 0.92 -10.16
N GLU A 13 -11.32 0.65 -11.46
CA GLU A 13 -10.19 0.10 -12.22
C GLU A 13 -9.02 1.08 -12.34
N ILE A 14 -9.29 2.39 -12.25
CA ILE A 14 -8.24 3.41 -12.17
C ILE A 14 -7.67 3.46 -10.76
N TRP A 15 -8.52 3.33 -9.75
CA TRP A 15 -8.08 3.25 -8.36
C TRP A 15 -7.17 2.03 -8.13
N ASP A 16 -7.55 0.86 -8.65
CA ASP A 16 -6.77 -0.37 -8.55
C ASP A 16 -5.37 -0.19 -9.16
N LYS A 17 -5.28 0.44 -10.34
CA LYS A 17 -4.00 0.77 -10.98
C LYS A 17 -3.15 1.74 -10.17
N ILE A 18 -3.75 2.71 -9.49
CA ILE A 18 -3.02 3.62 -8.61
C ILE A 18 -2.43 2.83 -7.43
N VAL A 19 -3.23 1.97 -6.79
CA VAL A 19 -2.79 1.14 -5.67
C VAL A 19 -1.67 0.19 -6.09
N GLU A 20 -1.69 -0.35 -7.30
CA GLU A 20 -0.63 -1.20 -7.85
C GLU A 20 0.72 -0.49 -7.96
N GLU A 21 0.73 0.83 -8.16
CA GLU A 21 1.96 1.63 -8.28
C GLU A 21 2.54 2.10 -6.93
N GLU A 22 1.76 1.99 -5.84
CA GLU A 22 2.22 2.38 -4.50
C GLU A 22 3.42 1.52 -4.06
N PRO A 23 4.43 2.10 -3.38
CA PRO A 23 5.61 1.38 -2.89
C PRO A 23 5.26 0.11 -2.09
N GLU A 24 4.25 0.22 -1.23
CA GLU A 24 3.66 -0.85 -0.43
C GLU A 24 3.31 -2.05 -1.29
N CYS A 25 2.56 -1.81 -2.38
CA CYS A 25 2.09 -2.86 -3.25
C CYS A 25 3.25 -3.45 -4.06
N ARG A 26 4.04 -2.60 -4.73
CA ARG A 26 5.15 -3.04 -5.59
C ARG A 26 6.20 -3.86 -4.85
N HIS A 27 6.52 -3.50 -3.61
CA HIS A 27 7.53 -4.20 -2.82
C HIS A 27 7.00 -5.45 -2.13
N MET A 28 5.73 -5.44 -1.73
CA MET A 28 5.17 -6.51 -0.89
C MET A 28 4.39 -7.57 -1.66
N HIS A 29 3.82 -7.28 -2.83
CA HIS A 29 2.92 -8.18 -3.55
C HIS A 29 3.53 -9.58 -3.79
N ARG A 30 4.82 -9.65 -4.13
CA ARG A 30 5.56 -10.92 -4.31
C ARG A 30 5.55 -11.84 -3.08
N PHE A 31 5.34 -11.31 -1.88
CA PHE A 31 5.27 -12.11 -0.66
C PHE A 31 3.93 -12.80 -0.48
N LEU A 32 2.87 -12.34 -1.16
CA LEU A 32 1.56 -12.98 -1.15
C LEU A 32 1.66 -14.41 -1.69
N GLU A 33 2.31 -14.59 -2.84
CA GLU A 33 2.53 -15.92 -3.43
C GLU A 33 3.38 -16.81 -2.52
N LYS A 34 4.42 -16.24 -1.90
CA LYS A 34 5.35 -16.99 -1.05
C LYS A 34 4.74 -17.45 0.27
N TYR A 35 3.92 -16.61 0.90
CA TYR A 35 3.43 -16.85 2.26
C TYR A 35 1.97 -17.28 2.32
N GLY A 36 1.21 -17.09 1.24
CA GLY A 36 -0.24 -17.21 1.23
C GLY A 36 -0.91 -16.09 2.01
N PHE A 37 -2.22 -15.90 1.78
CA PHE A 37 -2.97 -14.75 2.29
C PHE A 37 -2.82 -14.52 3.79
N GLY A 38 -3.00 -15.55 4.64
CA GLY A 38 -3.03 -15.36 6.10
C GLY A 38 -1.74 -14.75 6.67
N ARG A 39 -0.58 -15.32 6.33
CA ARG A 39 0.72 -14.82 6.81
C ARG A 39 1.09 -13.48 6.15
N PHE A 40 0.74 -13.31 4.88
CA PHE A 40 0.93 -12.06 4.18
C PHE A 40 0.11 -10.92 4.82
N ALA A 41 -1.15 -11.17 5.18
CA ALA A 41 -2.00 -10.18 5.84
C ALA A 41 -1.42 -9.74 7.19
N VAL A 42 -0.92 -10.68 8.00
CA VAL A 42 -0.23 -10.34 9.26
C VAL A 42 0.99 -9.47 9.01
N LEU A 43 1.81 -9.79 8.00
CA LEU A 43 2.96 -8.98 7.60
C LEU A 43 2.54 -7.56 7.21
N MET A 44 1.53 -7.41 6.35
CA MET A 44 1.03 -6.10 5.91
C MET A 44 0.50 -5.27 7.06
N VAL A 45 -0.26 -5.88 7.99
CA VAL A 45 -0.77 -5.19 9.18
C VAL A 45 0.38 -4.74 10.08
N ALA A 46 1.34 -5.62 10.37
CA ALA A 46 2.49 -5.29 11.21
C ALA A 46 3.35 -4.19 10.58
N ALA A 47 3.60 -4.28 9.27
CA ALA A 47 4.34 -3.27 8.52
C ALA A 47 3.60 -1.91 8.54
N GLY A 48 2.30 -1.88 8.25
CA GLY A 48 1.51 -0.65 8.26
C GLY A 48 1.39 0.01 9.63
N LEU A 49 1.25 -0.79 10.71
CA LEU A 49 1.22 -0.25 12.08
C LEU A 49 2.56 0.35 12.52
N ASN A 50 3.66 -0.13 11.95
CA ASN A 50 5.00 0.32 12.27
C ASN A 50 5.49 1.42 11.30
N ASP A 51 4.71 1.77 10.27
CA ASP A 51 4.90 2.94 9.40
C ASP A 51 4.44 4.25 10.10
N PHE A 52 5.07 4.56 11.23
CA PHE A 52 4.76 5.74 12.03
C PHE A 52 6.04 6.32 12.63
N GLN A 53 6.08 7.66 12.80
CA GLN A 53 7.23 8.39 13.33
C GLN A 53 8.57 8.07 12.62
N LEU A 54 8.49 7.81 11.31
CA LEU A 54 9.67 7.52 10.51
C LEU A 54 10.63 8.72 10.43
N LYS A 55 11.93 8.42 10.30
CA LYS A 55 12.97 9.42 10.03
C LYS A 55 13.10 9.68 8.52
N GLY A 56 12.00 10.11 7.91
CA GLY A 56 11.91 10.35 6.47
C GLY A 56 10.58 9.87 5.90
N LYS A 57 10.39 10.05 4.60
CA LYS A 57 9.19 9.58 3.90
C LYS A 57 9.15 8.06 3.84
N ALA A 58 7.96 7.47 4.03
CA ALA A 58 7.77 6.01 4.03
C ALA A 58 8.27 5.36 2.74
N GLU A 59 8.02 6.00 1.59
CA GLU A 59 8.44 5.55 0.25
C GLU A 59 9.96 5.34 0.09
N ILE A 60 10.78 5.97 0.92
CA ILE A 60 12.26 5.91 0.86
C ILE A 60 12.84 5.23 2.10
N ALA A 61 12.28 5.54 3.27
CA ALA A 61 12.84 5.16 4.55
C ALA A 61 12.38 3.77 5.02
N TYR A 62 11.24 3.28 4.52
CA TYR A 62 10.54 2.13 5.09
C TYR A 62 10.23 1.03 4.07
N TRP A 63 9.28 1.25 3.16
CA TRP A 63 8.78 0.24 2.21
C TRP A 63 9.80 -0.36 1.23
N PRO A 64 10.86 0.33 0.77
CA PRO A 64 11.90 -0.32 -0.06
C PRO A 64 12.96 -1.09 0.74
N LYS A 65 13.00 -0.91 2.08
CA LYS A 65 13.97 -1.56 2.97
C LYS A 65 13.40 -2.76 3.72
N LEU A 66 12.08 -2.84 3.80
CA LEU A 66 11.36 -4.04 4.24
C LEU A 66 11.50 -5.19 3.25
#